data_AF-A0A2V5Y3L6-F1
#
_entry.id   AF-A0A2V5Y3L6-F1
#
_cell.length_a   1.000
_cell.length_b   1.000
_cell.length_c   1.000
_cell.angle_alpha   90.00
_cell.angle_beta   90.00
_cell.angle_gamma   90.00
#
_symmetry.space_group_name_H-M   'P 1'
#
loop_
_entity.id
_entity.type
_entity.pdbx_description
1 polymer ?
#
loop_
_entity_poly.entity_id
_entity_poly.type
_entity_poly.pdbx_seq_one_letter_code
_entity_poly.pdbx_strand_id
1 'polypeptide(L)'
;MAERLKHAQSHGAVLRYVGTLEGSRVSAGIREFPHDHPIAATKGSDNIIAFTTKRHSRTPLVVQGPGAGADVTAMGVFSDILKLLNYLPH
;
A
#
# COMPACT_ATOMS: atom_id res chain seq x y z
N MET A 1 -4.78 -17.08 14.97
CA MET A 1 -4.68 -15.64 14.67
C MET A 1 -4.60 -14.77 15.91
N ALA A 2 -5.43 -15.00 16.92
CA ALA A 2 -5.37 -14.28 18.20
C ALA A 2 -3.97 -14.33 18.86
N GLU A 3 -3.34 -15.50 18.88
CA GLU A 3 -1.99 -15.65 19.47
C GLU A 3 -0.90 -14.88 18.71
N ARG A 4 -0.94 -14.89 17.37
CA ARG A 4 -0.03 -14.08 16.55
C ARG A 4 -0.23 -12.58 16.77
N LEU A 5 -1.48 -12.14 16.95
CA LEU A 5 -1.78 -10.75 17.23
C LEU A 5 -1.23 -10.33 18.61
N LYS A 6 -1.45 -11.14 19.65
CA LYS A 6 -0.90 -10.89 20.98
C LYS A 6 0.64 -10.84 20.97
N HIS A 7 1.27 -11.76 20.25
CA HIS A 7 2.73 -11.79 20.12
C HIS A 7 3.30 -10.54 19.43
N ALA A 8 2.66 -10.09 18.34
CA ALA A 8 3.05 -8.85 17.67
C ALA A 8 2.87 -7.64 18.62
N GLN A 9 1.74 -7.57 19.32
CA GLN A 9 1.44 -6.50 20.27
C GLN A 9 2.43 -6.47 21.45
N SER A 10 2.86 -7.62 21.97
CA SER A 10 3.78 -7.68 23.12
C SER A 10 5.17 -7.12 22.81
N HIS A 11 5.52 -6.96 21.54
CA HIS A 11 6.79 -6.38 21.09
C HIS A 11 6.61 -5.08 20.29
N GLY A 12 5.45 -4.41 20.41
CA GLY A 12 5.20 -3.11 19.77
C GLY A 12 5.05 -3.17 18.25
N ALA A 13 4.49 -4.27 17.73
CA ALA A 13 4.23 -4.47 16.32
C ALA A 13 2.74 -4.70 16.03
N VAL A 14 2.37 -4.52 14.77
CA VAL A 14 1.04 -4.77 14.23
C VAL A 14 1.07 -5.78 13.10
N LEU A 15 0.00 -6.55 12.97
CA LEU A 15 -0.18 -7.44 11.83
C LEU A 15 -0.87 -6.69 10.68
N ARG A 16 -0.34 -6.86 9.46
CA ARG A 16 -0.94 -6.34 8.22
C ARG A 16 -0.89 -7.40 7.13
N TYR A 17 -1.97 -7.50 6.35
CA TYR A 17 -1.97 -8.28 5.12
C TYR A 17 -1.35 -7.41 4.01
N VAL A 18 -0.24 -7.85 3.45
CA VAL A 18 0.53 -7.07 2.48
C VAL A 18 0.90 -7.91 1.27
N GLY A 19 0.86 -7.28 0.09
CA GLY A 19 1.58 -7.72 -1.08
C GLY A 19 3.01 -7.18 -1.05
N THR A 20 3.99 -7.97 -1.45
CA THR A 20 5.38 -7.52 -1.61
C THR A 20 5.89 -7.97 -2.97
N LEU A 21 6.45 -7.02 -3.72
CA LEU A 21 7.22 -7.25 -4.94
C LEU A 21 8.66 -6.87 -4.66
N GLU A 22 9.56 -7.84 -4.70
CA GLU A 22 11.00 -7.64 -4.50
C GLU A 22 11.76 -8.28 -5.66
N GLY A 23 12.36 -7.46 -6.52
CA GLY A 23 12.91 -7.92 -7.79
C GLY A 23 11.82 -8.54 -8.65
N SER A 24 11.95 -9.84 -8.97
CA SER A 24 10.95 -10.63 -9.70
C SER A 24 10.04 -11.46 -8.80
N ARG A 25 10.21 -11.39 -7.47
CA ARG A 25 9.45 -12.21 -6.52
C ARG A 25 8.23 -11.47 -6.00
N VAL A 26 7.07 -12.09 -6.17
CA VAL A 26 5.79 -11.60 -5.65
C VAL A 26 5.32 -12.51 -4.51
N SER A 27 4.83 -11.91 -3.44
CA SER A 27 4.17 -12.63 -2.34
C SER A 27 3.04 -11.81 -1.75
N ALA A 28 2.04 -12.48 -1.19
CA ALA A 28 0.97 -11.84 -0.42
C ALA A 28 0.73 -12.64 0.86
N GLY A 29 0.62 -11.95 1.99
CA GLY A 29 0.44 -12.62 3.27
C GLY A 29 0.49 -11.68 4.46
N ILE A 30 0.28 -12.26 5.64
CA ILE A 30 0.26 -11.50 6.90
C ILE A 30 1.67 -11.36 7.43
N ARG A 31 2.11 -10.12 7.59
CA ARG A 31 3.43 -9.75 8.12
C ARG A 31 3.28 -8.84 9.33
N GLU A 32 4.33 -8.83 10.16
CA GLU A 32 4.42 -7.99 11.35
C GLU A 32 5.23 -6.74 11.02
N PHE A 33 4.75 -5.59 11.46
CA PHE A 33 5.41 -4.30 11.24
C PHE A 33 5.50 -3.53 12.57
N PRO A 34 6.64 -2.91 12.87
CA PRO A 34 6.73 -1.93 13.94
C PRO A 34 5.70 -0.80 13.78
N HIS A 35 5.27 -0.18 14.89
CA HIS A 35 4.29 0.91 14.86
C HIS A 35 4.75 2.15 14.09
N ASP A 36 6.05 2.39 13.99
CA ASP A 36 6.66 3.51 13.25
C ASP A 36 6.81 3.23 11.75
N HIS A 37 6.55 2.00 11.30
CA HIS A 37 6.64 1.64 9.90
C HIS A 37 5.47 2.24 9.09
N PRO A 38 5.69 2.82 7.90
CA PRO A 38 4.62 3.50 7.14
C PRO A 38 3.38 2.63 6.86
N ILE A 39 3.57 1.33 6.59
CA ILE A 39 2.47 0.38 6.37
C ILE A 39 1.58 0.20 7.63
N ALA A 40 2.14 0.39 8.84
CA ALA A 40 1.39 0.28 10.08
C ALA A 40 0.38 1.44 10.25
N ALA A 41 0.65 2.59 9.62
CA ALA A 41 -0.17 3.81 9.71
C ALA A 41 -1.48 3.78 8.90
N THR A 42 -1.82 2.65 8.28
CA THR A 42 -3.11 2.43 7.60
C THR A 42 -4.29 2.73 8.55
N LYS A 43 -5.15 3.67 8.15
CA LYS A 43 -6.40 4.01 8.86
C LYS A 43 -7.60 3.59 8.03
N GLY A 44 -8.54 2.86 8.63
CA GLY A 44 -9.78 2.47 7.97
C GLY A 44 -9.56 1.63 6.70
N SER A 45 -10.13 2.07 5.58
CA SER A 45 -10.06 1.42 4.26
C SER A 45 -9.01 2.05 3.33
N ASP A 46 -8.05 2.79 3.88
CA ASP A 46 -6.95 3.34 3.09
C ASP A 46 -6.05 2.21 2.55
N ASN A 47 -5.67 2.34 1.28
CA ASN A 47 -4.59 1.56 0.72
C ASN A 47 -3.26 2.32 0.89
N ILE A 48 -2.20 1.59 1.22
CA ILE A 48 -0.84 2.12 1.30
C ILE A 48 0.07 1.29 0.39
N ILE A 49 0.86 1.98 -0.43
CA ILE A 49 1.94 1.38 -1.21
C ILE A 49 3.24 2.11 -0.88
N ALA A 50 4.26 1.35 -0.48
CA ALA A 50 5.59 1.87 -0.21
C ALA A 50 6.57 1.41 -1.32
N PHE A 51 7.17 2.36 -2.01
CA PHE A 51 8.16 2.13 -3.07
C PHE A 51 9.56 2.37 -2.52
N THR A 52 10.35 1.31 -2.45
CA THR A 52 11.79 1.39 -2.16
C THR A 52 12.55 1.28 -3.48
N THR A 53 13.30 2.33 -3.83
CA THR A 53 14.05 2.41 -5.09
C THR A 53 15.48 2.84 -4.83
N LYS A 54 16.37 2.81 -5.85
CA LYS A 54 17.74 3.34 -5.71
C LYS A 54 17.76 4.80 -5.23
N ARG A 55 16.83 5.63 -5.72
CA ARG A 55 16.70 7.05 -5.34
C ARG A 55 16.01 7.23 -3.99
N HIS A 56 15.07 6.36 -3.65
CA HIS A 56 14.33 6.35 -2.39
C HIS A 56 14.73 5.15 -1.52
N SER A 57 16.03 5.02 -1.25
CA SER A 57 16.59 3.87 -0.52
C SER A 57 16.58 4.04 0.99
N ARG A 58 16.71 5.29 1.47
CA ARG A 58 16.68 5.62 2.91
C ARG A 58 15.27 5.94 3.42
N THR A 59 14.49 6.63 2.60
CA THR A 59 13.12 7.01 2.92
C THR A 59 12.23 6.55 1.76
N PRO A 60 11.48 5.45 1.93
CA PRO A 60 10.58 4.94 0.90
C PRO A 60 9.57 6.01 0.46
N LEU A 61 9.22 6.01 -0.82
CA LEU A 61 8.10 6.83 -1.31
C LEU A 61 6.80 6.13 -0.92
N VAL A 62 5.98 6.77 -0.10
CA VAL A 62 4.71 6.22 0.38
C VAL A 62 3.56 6.92 -0.33
N VAL A 63 2.71 6.14 -0.99
CA VAL A 63 1.45 6.58 -1.56
C VAL A 63 0.33 6.01 -0.71
N GLN A 64 -0.49 6.89 -0.13
CA GLN A 64 -1.62 6.54 0.72
C GLN A 64 -2.86 7.29 0.27
N GLY A 65 -4.01 6.62 0.34
CA GLY A 65 -5.31 7.25 0.16
C GLY A 65 -6.43 6.21 0.21
N PRO A 66 -7.68 6.64 0.01
CA PRO A 66 -8.82 5.73 0.00
C PRO A 66 -8.63 4.64 -1.06
N GLY A 67 -8.67 3.38 -0.62
CA GLY A 67 -8.45 2.24 -1.49
C GLY A 67 -9.69 1.76 -2.24
N ALA A 68 -10.86 2.15 -1.75
CA ALA A 68 -12.16 1.73 -2.24
C ALA A 68 -13.20 2.81 -1.94
N GLY A 69 -14.27 2.83 -2.75
CA GLY A 69 -15.36 3.79 -2.66
C GLY A 69 -15.82 4.20 -4.04
N ALA A 70 -17.14 4.32 -4.25
CA ALA A 70 -17.71 4.57 -5.58
C ALA A 70 -17.09 5.79 -6.27
N ASP A 71 -16.99 6.91 -5.55
CA ASP A 71 -16.45 8.16 -6.08
C ASP A 71 -14.95 8.07 -6.42
N VAL A 72 -14.17 7.40 -5.56
CA VAL A 72 -12.72 7.27 -5.73
C VAL A 72 -12.40 6.34 -6.90
N THR A 73 -13.16 5.25 -7.05
CA THR A 73 -13.05 4.34 -8.19
C THR A 73 -13.46 5.03 -9.49
N ALA A 74 -14.57 5.79 -9.49
CA ALA A 74 -15.01 6.54 -10.66
C ALA A 74 -13.98 7.58 -11.10
N MET A 75 -13.36 8.28 -10.15
CA MET A 75 -12.27 9.22 -10.42
C MET A 75 -11.07 8.54 -11.10
N GLY A 76 -10.69 7.35 -10.64
CA GLY A 76 -9.62 6.56 -11.25
C GLY A 76 -9.89 6.25 -12.72
N VAL A 77 -11.08 5.73 -13.02
CA VAL A 77 -11.51 5.42 -14.40
C VAL A 77 -11.56 6.69 -15.26
N PHE A 78 -12.12 7.78 -14.73
CA PHE A 78 -12.22 9.04 -15.48
C PHE A 78 -10.85 9.64 -15.81
N SER A 79 -9.89 9.57 -14.86
CA SER A 79 -8.49 9.96 -15.11
C SER A 79 -7.90 9.17 -16.28
N ASP A 80 -8.18 7.87 -16.38
CA ASP A 80 -7.65 7.05 -17.46
C ASP A 80 -8.29 7.38 -18.82
N ILE A 81 -9.57 7.78 -18.85
CA ILE A 81 -10.20 8.32 -20.07
C ILE A 81 -9.48 9.59 -20.53
N LEU A 82 -9.18 10.53 -19.61
CA LEU A 82 -8.46 11.76 -19.95
C LEU A 82 -7.06 11.48 -20.50
N LYS A 83 -6.34 10.52 -19.90
CA LYS A 83 -5.03 10.08 -20.41
C LYS A 83 -5.16 9.48 -21.81
N LEU A 84 -6.16 8.63 -22.04
CA LEU A 84 -6.39 8.02 -23.34
C LEU A 84 -6.61 9.08 -24.44
N LEU A 85 -7.44 10.08 -24.17
CA LEU A 85 -7.68 11.19 -25.10
C LEU A 85 -6.39 11.96 -25.43
N ASN A 86 -5.47 12.07 -24.48
CA ASN A 86 -4.16 12.71 -24.71
C ASN A 86 -3.18 11.83 -25.50
N TYR A 87 -3.34 10.50 -25.49
CA TYR A 87 -2.45 9.58 -26.20
C TYR A 87 -2.92 9.21 -27.60
N LEU A 88 -4.19 9.45 -27.94
CA LEU A 88 -4.70 9.17 -29.27
C LEU A 88 -4.27 10.28 -30.25
N PRO A 89 -3.70 9.93 -31.41
CA PRO A 89 -3.42 10.91 -32.46
C PRO A 89 -4.74 11.49 -32.99
N HIS A 90 -4.72 12.78 -33.31
CA HIS A 90 -5.85 13.51 -33.90
C HIS A 90 -6.22 12.98 -35.28
#